data_AF-A0A7W8S9X2-F1
#
_entry.id   AF-A0A7W8S9X2-F1
#
_cell.length_a   1.000
_cell.length_b   1.000
_cell.length_c   1.000
_cell.angle_alpha   90.00
_cell.angle_beta   90.00
_cell.angle_gamma   90.00
#
_symmetry.space_group_name_H-M   'P 1'
#
loop_
_entity.id
_entity.type
_entity.pdbx_description
1 polymer ?
#
loop_
_entity_poly.entity_id
_entity_poly.type
_entity_poly.pdbx_seq_one_letter_code
_entity_poly.pdbx_strand_id
1 'polypeptide(L)'
;MEGAFDRFVTVYAAKYPKATETLKTDRESLLAFYDFPAEHWQHLRTTNAIESTFATVRHRTTRTRNCVSRPTFLGLAFKLIEEAEKTWRRVNGPEKIKLLLEGIAFRDGEPVKDDQPVQQKLAA
;
A
#
# COMPACT_ATOMS: atom_id res chain seq x y z
N MET A 1 5.92 18.79 0.89
CA MET A 1 4.63 18.11 1.20
C MET A 1 4.40 17.90 2.69
N GLU A 2 5.47 17.84 3.48
CA GLU A 2 5.46 17.81 4.96
C GLU A 2 4.57 18.86 5.63
N GLY A 3 4.54 20.09 5.12
CA GLY A 3 3.67 21.13 5.67
C GLY A 3 2.16 20.82 5.62
N ALA A 4 1.70 19.93 4.73
CA ALA A 4 0.30 19.50 4.74
C ALA A 4 -0.02 18.57 5.92
N PHE A 5 0.92 17.68 6.26
CA PHE A 5 0.82 16.78 7.40
C PHE A 5 0.78 17.58 8.71
N ASP A 6 1.69 18.55 8.86
CA ASP A 6 1.78 19.38 10.06
C ASP A 6 0.52 20.25 10.25
N ARG A 7 -0.05 20.75 9.15
CA ARG A 7 -1.36 21.44 9.19
C ARG A 7 -2.48 20.52 9.64
N PHE A 8 -2.57 19.29 9.13
CA PHE A 8 -3.59 18.32 9.54
C PHE A 8 -3.52 18.04 11.05
N VAL A 9 -2.31 17.77 11.53
CA VAL A 9 -2.06 17.57 12.97
C VAL A 9 -2.50 18.77 13.78
N THR A 10 -2.12 19.99 13.37
CA THR A 10 -2.44 21.22 14.11
C THR A 10 -3.96 21.43 14.22
N VAL A 11 -4.69 21.18 13.13
CA VAL A 11 -6.15 21.37 13.09
C VAL A 11 -6.90 20.32 13.92
N TYR A 12 -6.45 19.06 13.90
CA TYR A 12 -7.22 17.95 14.45
C TYR A 12 -6.71 17.40 15.78
N ALA A 13 -5.54 17.81 16.27
CA ALA A 13 -4.96 17.28 17.51
C ALA A 13 -5.88 17.45 18.72
N ALA A 14 -6.58 18.58 18.85
CA ALA A 14 -7.51 18.80 19.96
C ALA A 14 -8.74 17.90 19.90
N LYS A 15 -9.19 17.52 18.69
CA LYS A 15 -10.39 16.70 18.49
C LYS A 15 -10.10 15.21 18.53
N TYR A 16 -8.94 14.79 18.02
CA TYR A 16 -8.55 13.39 17.84
C TYR A 16 -7.10 13.15 18.28
N PRO A 17 -6.76 13.35 19.56
CA PRO A 17 -5.37 13.34 20.02
C PRO A 17 -4.64 12.02 19.71
N LYS A 18 -5.28 10.88 20.02
CA LYS A 18 -4.71 9.54 19.77
C LYS A 18 -4.43 9.28 18.29
N ALA A 19 -5.37 9.65 17.41
CA ALA A 19 -5.20 9.44 15.97
C ALA A 19 -4.04 10.28 15.42
N THR A 20 -3.92 11.54 15.85
CA THR A 20 -2.82 12.41 15.43
C THR A 20 -1.47 11.97 16.00
N GLU A 21 -1.44 11.33 17.17
CA GLU A 21 -0.23 10.75 17.75
C GLU A 21 0.26 9.55 16.93
N THR A 22 -0.62 8.59 16.61
CA THR A 22 -0.27 7.46 15.75
C THR A 22 0.26 7.93 14.39
N LEU A 23 -0.42 8.90 13.76
CA LEU A 23 0.05 9.45 12.49
C LEU A 23 1.46 10.05 12.58
N LYS A 24 1.79 10.73 13.69
CA LYS A 24 3.13 11.32 13.89
C LYS A 24 4.20 10.24 14.02
N THR A 25 3.92 9.19 14.79
CA THR A 25 4.84 8.06 14.96
C THR A 25 5.14 7.40 13.62
N ASP A 26 4.11 7.19 12.80
CA ASP A 26 4.22 6.47 11.53
C ASP A 26 4.48 7.41 10.33
N ARG A 27 4.90 8.65 10.58
CA ARG A 27 5.04 9.71 9.54
C ARG A 27 5.90 9.26 8.37
N GLU A 28 7.06 8.68 8.64
CA GLU A 28 7.99 8.24 7.59
C GLU A 28 7.35 7.16 6.70
N SER A 29 6.76 6.13 7.31
CA SER A 29 6.09 5.05 6.59
C SER A 29 4.90 5.54 5.77
N LEU A 30 4.12 6.51 6.29
CA LEU A 30 2.98 7.09 5.59
C LEU A 30 3.37 7.97 4.40
N LEU A 31 4.59 8.52 4.39
CA LEU A 31 5.10 9.37 3.32
C LEU A 31 6.05 8.64 2.36
N ALA A 32 6.46 7.41 2.66
CA ALA A 32 7.35 6.60 1.82
C ALA A 32 6.84 6.39 0.39
N PHE A 33 5.53 6.50 0.13
CA PHE A 33 4.99 6.36 -1.22
C PHE A 33 5.49 7.47 -2.19
N TYR A 34 6.01 8.59 -1.68
CA TYR A 34 6.63 9.65 -2.50
C TYR A 34 7.98 9.23 -3.10
N ASP A 35 8.60 8.18 -2.57
CA ASP A 35 9.84 7.58 -3.07
C ASP A 35 9.58 6.56 -4.21
N PHE A 36 8.35 6.55 -4.75
CA PHE A 36 7.92 5.73 -5.87
C PHE A 36 7.40 6.63 -7.01
N PRO A 37 7.34 6.14 -8.27
CA PRO A 37 6.87 6.90 -9.41
C PRO A 37 5.48 7.52 -9.18
N ALA A 38 5.30 8.76 -9.63
CA ALA A 38 4.04 9.49 -9.47
C ALA A 38 2.82 8.74 -10.03
N GLU A 39 3.03 7.98 -11.12
CA GLU A 39 2.01 7.15 -11.76
C GLU A 39 1.45 6.07 -10.81
N HIS A 40 2.26 5.60 -9.85
CA HIS A 40 1.91 4.52 -8.93
C HIS A 40 1.14 5.02 -7.70
N TRP A 41 1.21 6.32 -7.38
CA TRP A 41 0.63 6.88 -6.15
C TRP A 41 -0.87 6.66 -6.01
N GLN A 42 -1.62 6.59 -7.11
CA GLN A 42 -3.05 6.30 -7.04
C GLN A 42 -3.32 4.89 -6.49
N HIS A 43 -2.45 3.93 -6.83
CA HIS A 43 -2.55 2.54 -6.39
C HIS A 43 -1.97 2.37 -4.98
N LEU A 44 -0.87 3.05 -4.66
CA LEU A 44 -0.22 2.96 -3.33
C LEU A 44 -1.02 3.63 -2.21
N ARG A 45 -1.77 4.70 -2.51
CA ARG A 45 -2.58 5.42 -1.51
C ARG A 45 -3.90 4.74 -1.16
N THR A 46 -4.27 3.65 -1.84
CA THR A 46 -5.54 2.95 -1.59
C THR A 46 -5.30 1.57 -1.00
N THR A 47 -6.15 1.17 -0.06
CA THR A 47 -6.21 -0.18 0.50
C THR A 47 -7.00 -1.15 -0.39
N ASN A 48 -7.56 -0.68 -1.51
CA ASN A 48 -8.42 -1.48 -2.40
C ASN A 48 -7.73 -2.75 -2.92
N ALA A 49 -6.42 -2.72 -3.19
CA ALA A 49 -5.69 -3.89 -3.65
C ALA A 49 -5.72 -5.04 -2.61
N ILE A 50 -5.78 -4.69 -1.32
CA ILE A 50 -5.90 -5.64 -0.21
C ILE A 50 -7.38 -5.94 0.03
N GLU A 51 -8.21 -4.92 0.26
CA GLU A 51 -9.60 -5.08 0.65
C GLU A 51 -10.44 -5.81 -0.41
N SER A 52 -10.29 -5.46 -1.68
CA SER A 52 -11.04 -6.07 -2.80
C SER A 52 -10.69 -7.57 -2.94
N THR A 53 -9.40 -7.90 -2.85
CA THR A 53 -8.92 -9.29 -2.95
C THR A 53 -9.49 -10.16 -1.84
N PHE A 54 -9.56 -9.65 -0.61
CA PHE A 54 -10.07 -10.39 0.54
C PHE A 54 -11.59 -10.30 0.72
N ALA A 55 -12.29 -9.43 -0.02
CA ALA A 55 -13.74 -9.26 0.11
C ALA A 55 -14.50 -10.58 -0.10
N THR A 56 -14.16 -11.31 -1.16
CA THR A 56 -14.80 -12.60 -1.47
C THR A 56 -14.46 -13.68 -0.44
N VAL A 57 -13.20 -13.71 0.03
CA VAL A 57 -12.77 -14.63 1.09
C VAL A 57 -13.61 -14.38 2.34
N ARG A 58 -13.67 -13.14 2.82
CA ARG A 58 -14.43 -12.76 4.02
C ARG A 58 -15.92 -13.06 3.90
N HIS A 59 -16.51 -12.79 2.73
CA HIS A 59 -17.90 -13.12 2.46
C HIS A 59 -18.14 -14.63 2.57
N ARG A 60 -17.27 -15.46 1.97
CA ARG A 60 -17.39 -16.92 2.02
C ARG A 60 -17.12 -17.48 3.42
N THR A 61 -16.16 -16.94 4.17
CA THR A 61 -15.92 -17.31 5.59
C THR A 61 -17.15 -17.07 6.44
N THR A 62 -17.79 -15.91 6.28
CA THR A 62 -19.00 -15.55 7.04
C THR A 62 -20.16 -16.49 6.71
N ARG A 63 -20.29 -16.88 5.44
CA ARG A 63 -21.33 -17.82 4.98
C ARG A 63 -21.11 -19.25 5.45
N THR A 64 -19.86 -19.70 5.61
CA THR A 64 -19.56 -21.06 6.07
C THR A 64 -19.67 -21.24 7.58
N ARG A 65 -19.88 -20.18 8.38
CA ARG A 65 -20.19 -20.23 9.84
C ARG A 65 -19.28 -21.19 10.64
N ASN A 66 -17.97 -21.18 10.38
CA ASN A 66 -16.99 -22.08 11.02
C ASN A 66 -17.17 -23.59 10.74
N CYS A 67 -17.98 -23.97 9.74
CA CYS A 67 -18.16 -25.38 9.33
C CYS A 67 -16.99 -25.94 8.51
N VAL A 68 -15.85 -25.25 8.46
CA VAL A 68 -14.67 -25.64 7.68
C VAL A 68 -13.45 -25.77 8.59
N SER A 69 -12.68 -26.84 8.39
CA SER A 69 -11.39 -27.02 9.05
C SER A 69 -10.38 -25.99 8.53
N ARG A 70 -9.32 -25.72 9.31
CA ARG A 70 -8.25 -24.78 8.90
C ARG A 70 -7.63 -25.14 7.54
N PRO A 71 -7.23 -26.40 7.25
CA PRO A 71 -6.71 -26.75 5.93
C PRO A 71 -7.69 -26.51 4.78
N THR A 72 -8.97 -26.87 4.99
CA THR A 72 -10.02 -26.65 3.99
C THR A 72 -10.23 -25.15 3.71
N PHE A 73 -10.21 -24.34 4.77
CA PHE A 73 -10.34 -22.88 4.64
C PHE A 73 -9.18 -22.27 3.86
N LEU A 74 -7.94 -22.72 4.12
CA LEU A 74 -6.77 -22.25 3.37
C LEU A 74 -6.88 -22.59 1.88
N GLY A 75 -7.31 -23.81 1.54
CA GLY A 75 -7.55 -24.19 0.14
C GLY A 75 -8.65 -23.35 -0.53
N LEU A 76 -9.74 -23.08 0.19
CA LEU A 76 -10.80 -22.19 -0.29
C LEU A 76 -10.28 -20.76 -0.52
N ALA A 77 -9.59 -20.19 0.46
CA ALA A 77 -9.04 -18.83 0.36
C ALA A 77 -8.08 -18.72 -0.82
N PHE A 78 -7.18 -19.70 -0.99
CA PHE A 78 -6.26 -19.78 -2.12
C PHE A 78 -7.01 -19.74 -3.47
N LYS A 79 -8.01 -20.63 -3.64
CA LYS A 79 -8.79 -20.66 -4.89
C LYS A 79 -9.61 -19.40 -5.13
N LEU A 80 -10.16 -18.78 -4.10
CA LEU A 80 -10.88 -17.51 -4.24
C LEU A 80 -9.95 -16.36 -4.64
N ILE A 81 -8.72 -16.34 -4.14
CA ILE A 81 -7.71 -15.34 -4.53
C ILE A 81 -7.22 -15.58 -5.96
N GLU A 82 -6.97 -16.83 -6.35
CA GLU A 82 -6.60 -17.21 -7.73
C GLU A 82 -7.68 -16.82 -8.75
N GLU A 83 -8.96 -16.94 -8.40
CA GLU A 83 -10.06 -16.44 -9.24
C GLU A 83 -10.13 -14.91 -9.29
N ALA A 84 -9.83 -14.22 -8.17
CA ALA A 84 -9.82 -12.76 -8.12
C ALA A 84 -8.67 -12.16 -8.94
N GLU A 85 -7.49 -12.81 -8.94
CA GLU A 85 -6.28 -12.39 -9.67
C GLU A 85 -6.55 -12.12 -11.16
N LYS A 86 -7.41 -12.94 -11.78
CA LYS A 86 -7.78 -12.82 -13.20
C LYS A 86 -8.41 -11.47 -13.57
N THR A 87 -8.94 -10.76 -12.58
CA THR A 87 -9.64 -9.47 -12.76
C THR A 87 -8.81 -8.26 -12.31
N TRP A 88 -7.59 -8.47 -11.82
CA TRP A 88 -6.78 -7.39 -11.29
C TRP A 88 -6.38 -6.40 -12.38
N ARG A 89 -6.62 -5.12 -12.07
CA ARG A 89 -6.18 -4.02 -12.91
C ARG A 89 -4.66 -3.85 -12.77
N ARG A 90 -3.97 -3.69 -13.90
CA ARG A 90 -2.54 -3.37 -13.93
C ARG A 90 -2.25 -2.01 -13.29
N VAL A 91 -1.09 -1.91 -12.65
CA VAL A 91 -0.56 -0.63 -12.14
C VAL A 91 -0.35 0.34 -13.30
N ASN A 92 -0.63 1.62 -13.07
CA ASN A 92 -0.40 2.67 -14.07
C ASN A 92 1.11 2.85 -14.29
N GLY A 93 1.56 3.05 -15.53
CA GLY A 93 3.00 3.17 -15.83
C GLY A 93 3.80 1.92 -15.46
N PRO A 94 3.45 0.71 -15.96
CA PRO A 94 4.14 -0.54 -15.63
C PRO A 94 5.63 -0.53 -16.04
N GLU A 95 6.01 0.27 -17.05
CA GLU A 95 7.39 0.44 -17.49
C GLU A 95 8.29 1.05 -16.40
N LYS A 96 7.73 1.85 -15.49
CA LYS A 96 8.46 2.46 -14.36
C LYS A 96 8.91 1.44 -13.33
N ILE A 97 8.28 0.26 -13.30
CA ILE A 97 8.70 -0.86 -12.42
C ILE A 97 10.13 -1.28 -12.77
N LYS A 98 10.53 -1.22 -14.05
CA LYS A 98 11.90 -1.53 -14.46
C LYS A 98 12.92 -0.61 -13.79
N LEU A 99 12.61 0.68 -13.72
CA LEU A 99 13.48 1.68 -13.08
C LEU A 99 13.63 1.42 -11.58
N LEU A 100 12.55 1.02 -10.92
CA LEU A 100 12.59 0.60 -9.50
C LEU A 100 13.45 -0.66 -9.31
N LEU A 101 13.33 -1.66 -10.18
CA LEU A 101 14.14 -2.88 -10.13
C LEU A 101 15.62 -2.61 -10.42
N GLU A 102 15.92 -1.61 -11.23
CA GLU A 102 17.28 -1.12 -11.50
C GLU A 102 17.87 -0.29 -10.34
N GLY A 103 17.09 -0.05 -9.27
CA GLY A 103 17.54 0.66 -8.07
C GLY A 103 17.58 2.18 -8.22
N ILE A 104 16.89 2.74 -9.23
CA ILE A 104 16.81 4.19 -9.42
C ILE A 104 15.95 4.77 -8.29
N ALA A 105 16.53 5.69 -7.54
CA ALA A 105 15.81 6.42 -6.51
C ALA A 105 14.81 7.41 -7.13
N PHE A 106 13.62 7.48 -6.55
CA PHE A 106 12.63 8.51 -6.87
C PHE A 106 12.53 9.48 -5.71
N ARG A 107 12.30 10.74 -6.02
CA ARG A 107 11.98 11.76 -5.03
C ARG A 107 10.80 12.55 -5.52
N ASP A 108 9.75 12.61 -4.69
CA ASP A 108 8.49 13.25 -5.04
C ASP A 108 7.93 12.78 -6.39
N GLY A 109 8.14 11.49 -6.72
CA GLY A 109 7.57 10.86 -7.91
C GLY A 109 8.39 10.95 -9.18
N GLU A 110 9.49 11.71 -9.16
CA GLU A 110 10.40 11.89 -10.29
C GLU A 110 11.71 11.11 -10.05
N PRO A 111 12.30 10.50 -11.10
CA PRO A 111 13.57 9.81 -10.97
C PRO A 111 14.69 10.80 -10.67
N VAL A 112 15.45 10.54 -9.63
CA VAL A 112 16.62 11.36 -9.27
C VAL A 112 17.71 11.05 -10.29
N LYS A 113 17.98 12.01 -11.19
CA LYS A 113 19.14 11.96 -12.09
C LYS A 113 20.31 12.61 -11.37
N ASP A 114 21.08 11.86 -10.60
CA ASP A 114 22.45 12.28 -10.27
C ASP A 114 23.34 11.12 -9.79
N ASP A 115 24.62 11.22 -10.12
CA ASP A 115 25.75 10.27 -9.98
C ASP A 115 26.12 9.87 -8.53
N GLN A 116 25.17 9.65 -7.63
CA GLN A 116 25.47 9.11 -6.30
C GLN A 116 24.47 8.03 -5.87
N PRO A 117 24.96 6.86 -5.40
CA PRO A 117 24.11 5.74 -5.02
C PRO A 117 23.43 6.05 -3.69
N VAL A 118 22.23 6.62 -3.76
CA VAL A 118 21.32 6.61 -2.60
C VAL A 118 20.65 5.25 -2.58
N GLN A 119 21.24 4.33 -1.82
CA GLN A 119 20.65 3.01 -1.55
C GLN A 119 19.25 3.20 -0.95
N GLN A 120 18.22 2.83 -1.71
CA GLN A 120 16.87 2.67 -1.19
C GLN A 120 16.93 1.65 -0.05
N LYS A 121 16.57 2.08 1.16
CA LYS A 121 16.42 1.15 2.29
C LYS A 121 15.27 0.22 1.94
N LEU A 122 15.58 -1.05 1.70
CA LEU A 122 14.59 -2.13 1.62
C LEU A 122 13.71 -2.04 2.87
N ALA A 123 12.43 -1.75 2.68
CA ALA A 123 11.42 -1.94 3.71
C ALA A 123 11.28 -3.47 3.91
N ALA A 124 11.80 -3.96 5.04
CA ALA A 124 11.63 -5.32 5.51
C ALA A 124 10.32 -5.46 6.31
#